data_AF-A0A0H5PW70-F1
#
_entry.id   AF-A0A0H5PW70-F1
#
_cell.length_a   1.000
_cell.length_b   1.000
_cell.length_c   1.000
_cell.angle_alpha   90.00
_cell.angle_beta   90.00
_cell.angle_gamma   90.00
#
_symmetry.space_group_name_H-M   'P 1'
#
loop_
_entity.id
_entity.type
_entity.pdbx_description
1 polymer ?
#
loop_
_entity_poly.entity_id
_entity_poly.type
_entity_poly.pdbx_seq_one_letter_code
_entity_poly.pdbx_strand_id
1 'polypeptide(L)'
;MMVETYLRRGKRSLQRIWLDPKVRSAAGILAYTGGGFLFSAASLGSNPQPLVLGLITAASGWRAVLVSLGAMAGYPSFWGMAGGQGIVWSAAGGLLTLLLGRRPECRNQPLMLPALAALLTALTGLCFCLLLHEPVPVPMFFLRICLSFFSSALFTQAARCRDPITDWLCMGLGVLALAQVRLGPYFGLGYAAGAVLAVAGAFPAAALAGLGLDLAQITALPMTAVLCLAYFVRLIPFDKRWQRYIGPCLSCLILMAASGKWDFLPLPGLLAGSALGSLLPPRPQLIHRRGETGTAQVRLELGAQVLAQVQQALLEQPLPPVDRQALLDKARDRACGSCSARKNCLDQAKLTLELLDNPLDADCRKAGRLIPELHRAQDQLRYLKADRARRAEYRGAVIQQYRFLGAYLQDLADQLPRRAEPVQIEFKVEVSARSRGKERANGDTCLAFAGPGRTPLAVSASSSWGAPWAHSCKIPAIRLSLDTSHSPRLPSSRGIFRAHTALPFSSRLRSVQRRAANFRSGVS
;
A
#
# COMPACT_ATOMS: atom_id res chain seq x y z
N MET A 1 8.62 -26.38 -20.51
CA MET A 1 9.68 -25.53 -19.93
C MET A 1 10.21 -24.42 -20.84
N MET A 2 10.05 -24.45 -22.18
CA MET A 2 10.56 -23.37 -23.06
C MET A 2 9.74 -22.06 -23.03
N VAL A 3 8.42 -22.08 -22.88
CA VAL A 3 7.58 -20.85 -22.98
C VAL A 3 7.80 -19.90 -21.79
N GLU A 4 8.00 -20.42 -20.57
CA GLU A 4 8.25 -19.59 -19.39
C GLU A 4 9.59 -18.86 -19.44
N THR A 5 10.62 -19.46 -20.04
CA THR A 5 11.92 -18.80 -20.20
C THR A 5 11.86 -17.69 -21.25
N TYR A 6 11.13 -17.88 -22.36
CA TYR A 6 10.87 -16.80 -23.33
C TYR A 6 10.06 -15.65 -22.73
N LEU A 7 9.00 -15.93 -21.96
CA LEU A 7 8.21 -14.89 -21.29
C LEU A 7 9.01 -14.11 -20.23
N ARG A 8 9.88 -14.79 -19.47
CA ARG A 8 10.77 -14.14 -18.49
C ARG A 8 11.84 -13.27 -19.16
N ARG A 9 12.40 -13.73 -20.29
CA ARG A 9 13.39 -12.97 -21.08
C ARG A 9 12.73 -11.76 -21.74
N GLY A 10 11.54 -11.95 -22.31
CA GLY A 10 10.70 -10.88 -22.86
C GLY A 10 10.34 -9.82 -21.82
N LYS A 11 9.95 -10.22 -20.60
CA LYS A 11 9.63 -9.30 -19.50
C LYS A 11 10.83 -8.43 -19.09
N ARG A 12 12.04 -9.02 -19.02
CA ARG A 12 13.27 -8.27 -18.70
C ARG A 12 13.69 -7.32 -19.81
N SER A 13 13.54 -7.72 -21.08
CA SER A 13 13.78 -6.84 -22.22
C SER A 13 12.76 -5.69 -22.30
N LEU A 14 11.48 -5.98 -22.06
CA LEU A 14 10.42 -4.96 -21.96
C LEU A 14 10.68 -3.98 -20.82
N GLN A 15 11.14 -4.46 -19.66
CA GLN A 15 11.52 -3.60 -18.54
C GLN A 15 12.69 -2.67 -18.89
N ARG A 16 13.70 -3.16 -19.63
CA ARG A 16 14.79 -2.31 -20.14
C ARG A 16 14.31 -1.25 -21.13
N ILE A 17 13.44 -1.63 -22.07
CA ILE A 17 12.84 -0.71 -23.03
C ILE A 17 11.98 0.35 -22.32
N TRP A 18 11.30 -0.01 -21.23
CA TRP A 18 10.48 0.92 -20.43
C TRP A 18 11.31 1.88 -19.55
N LEU A 19 12.58 1.55 -19.30
CA LEU A 19 13.51 2.40 -18.55
C LEU A 19 14.10 3.52 -19.42
N ASP A 20 14.02 3.41 -20.75
CA ASP A 20 14.49 4.46 -21.64
C ASP A 20 13.60 5.71 -21.55
N PRO A 21 14.17 6.90 -21.27
CA PRO A 21 13.41 8.12 -21.06
C PRO A 21 12.65 8.57 -22.32
N LYS A 22 13.18 8.26 -23.51
CA LYS A 22 12.54 8.51 -24.81
C LYS A 22 11.31 7.62 -25.03
N VAL A 23 11.38 6.36 -24.62
CA VAL A 23 10.26 5.43 -24.73
C VAL A 23 9.18 5.80 -23.73
N ARG A 24 9.57 6.20 -22.51
CA ARG A 24 8.62 6.65 -21.49
C ARG A 24 7.93 7.96 -21.86
N SER A 25 8.63 8.91 -22.48
CA SER A 25 8.02 10.14 -22.99
C SER A 25 7.10 9.86 -24.18
N ALA A 26 7.52 9.02 -25.13
CA ALA A 26 6.68 8.60 -26.26
C ALA A 26 5.42 7.84 -25.81
N ALA A 27 5.55 6.91 -24.85
CA ALA A 27 4.43 6.21 -24.24
C ALA A 27 3.50 7.15 -23.48
N GLY A 28 4.06 8.16 -22.80
CA GLY A 28 3.28 9.22 -22.17
C GLY A 28 2.47 10.03 -23.18
N ILE A 29 3.10 10.46 -24.27
CA ILE A 29 2.42 11.19 -25.37
C ILE A 29 1.28 10.35 -25.94
N LEU A 30 1.56 9.10 -26.30
CA LEU A 30 0.56 8.16 -26.82
C LEU A 30 -0.59 7.94 -25.82
N ALA A 31 -0.30 7.83 -24.53
CA ALA A 31 -1.32 7.63 -23.51
C ALA A 31 -2.23 8.86 -23.32
N TYR A 32 -1.68 10.08 -23.32
CA TYR A 32 -2.48 11.30 -23.17
C TYR A 32 -3.29 11.61 -24.43
N THR A 33 -2.66 11.54 -25.61
CA THR A 33 -3.35 11.77 -26.89
C THR A 33 -4.39 10.67 -27.15
N GLY A 34 -4.01 9.40 -26.97
CA GLY A 34 -4.91 8.27 -27.11
C GLY A 34 -6.04 8.29 -26.07
N GLY A 35 -5.77 8.70 -24.84
CA GLY A 35 -6.77 8.89 -23.80
C GLY A 35 -7.80 9.95 -24.21
N GLY A 36 -7.35 11.13 -24.66
CA GLY A 36 -8.24 12.18 -25.17
C GLY A 36 -9.11 11.71 -26.34
N PHE A 37 -8.51 10.95 -27.27
CA PHE A 37 -9.22 10.36 -28.41
C PHE A 37 -10.29 9.35 -27.96
N LEU A 38 -9.95 8.38 -27.11
CA LEU A 38 -10.88 7.33 -26.68
C LEU A 38 -12.02 7.88 -25.81
N PHE A 39 -11.74 8.82 -24.89
CA PHE A 39 -12.79 9.42 -24.06
C PHE A 39 -13.80 10.25 -24.87
N SER A 40 -13.45 10.69 -26.08
CA SER A 40 -14.38 11.40 -26.97
C SER A 40 -15.44 10.47 -27.59
N ALA A 41 -15.20 9.15 -27.59
CA ALA A 41 -16.16 8.14 -28.03
C ALA A 41 -17.29 7.90 -27.01
N ALA A 42 -17.19 8.47 -25.80
CA ALA A 42 -18.16 8.21 -24.75
C ALA A 42 -19.56 8.67 -25.13
N SER A 43 -20.51 7.75 -24.96
CA SER A 43 -21.92 7.93 -25.32
C SER A 43 -22.82 7.74 -24.13
N LEU A 44 -23.89 8.54 -24.04
CA LEU A 44 -25.05 8.21 -23.21
C LEU A 44 -26.29 8.40 -24.08
N GLY A 45 -27.11 7.34 -24.24
CA GLY A 45 -28.30 7.38 -25.11
C GLY A 45 -27.98 7.91 -26.51
N SER A 46 -26.98 7.30 -27.17
CA SER A 46 -26.47 7.65 -28.51
C SER A 46 -26.07 9.11 -28.76
N ASN A 47 -25.80 9.89 -27.71
CA ASN A 47 -25.37 11.28 -27.82
C ASN A 47 -23.94 11.47 -27.29
N PRO A 48 -23.14 12.36 -27.92
CA PRO A 48 -21.78 12.64 -27.47
C PRO A 48 -21.78 13.30 -26.09
N GLN A 49 -20.83 12.89 -25.25
CA GLN A 49 -20.71 13.35 -23.86
C GLN A 49 -19.40 14.08 -23.58
N PRO A 50 -19.40 15.12 -22.73
CA PRO A 50 -18.22 15.92 -22.39
C PRO A 50 -17.25 15.25 -21.40
N LEU A 51 -17.13 13.92 -21.37
CA LEU A 51 -16.27 13.22 -20.39
C LEU A 51 -14.78 13.55 -20.53
N VAL A 52 -14.33 13.89 -21.74
CA VAL A 52 -12.94 14.29 -22.02
C VAL A 52 -12.54 15.52 -21.20
N LEU A 53 -13.46 16.45 -20.92
CA LEU A 53 -13.17 17.63 -20.10
C LEU A 53 -12.59 17.24 -18.74
N GLY A 54 -13.01 16.11 -18.18
CA GLY A 54 -12.44 15.61 -16.95
C GLY A 54 -10.96 15.24 -17.07
N LEU A 55 -10.58 14.55 -18.15
CA LEU A 55 -9.18 14.20 -18.41
C LEU A 55 -8.32 15.44 -18.73
N ILE A 56 -8.88 16.41 -19.46
CA ILE A 56 -8.21 17.68 -19.79
C ILE A 56 -7.93 18.47 -18.51
N THR A 57 -8.94 18.64 -17.64
CA THR A 57 -8.82 19.39 -16.38
C THR A 57 -7.90 18.74 -15.35
N ALA A 58 -7.74 17.41 -15.40
CA ALA A 58 -6.78 16.70 -14.57
C ALA A 58 -5.34 16.77 -15.10
N ALA A 59 -5.16 16.99 -16.40
CA ALA A 59 -3.84 17.14 -17.00
C ALA A 59 -3.28 18.56 -16.77
N SER A 60 -1.96 18.67 -16.64
CA SER A 60 -1.28 19.96 -16.42
C SER A 60 -0.23 20.25 -17.50
N GLY A 61 -0.13 21.53 -17.89
CA GLY A 61 0.82 22.00 -18.89
C GLY A 61 0.63 21.34 -20.27
N TRP A 62 1.73 20.90 -20.88
CA TRP A 62 1.74 20.30 -22.22
C TRP A 62 0.88 19.03 -22.35
N ARG A 63 0.63 18.32 -21.25
CA ARG A 63 -0.21 17.12 -21.25
C ARG A 63 -1.67 17.45 -21.57
N ALA A 64 -2.17 18.58 -21.08
CA ALA A 64 -3.53 19.03 -21.38
C ALA A 64 -3.71 19.29 -22.88
N VAL A 65 -2.67 19.86 -23.54
CA VAL A 65 -2.65 20.07 -25.00
C VAL A 65 -2.75 18.76 -25.76
N LEU A 66 -2.03 17.72 -25.32
CA LEU A 66 -2.09 16.41 -25.98
C LEU A 66 -3.45 15.75 -25.84
N VAL A 67 -4.06 15.83 -24.65
CA VAL A 67 -5.41 15.30 -24.42
C VAL A 67 -6.43 16.08 -25.27
N SER A 68 -6.35 17.41 -25.32
CA SER A 68 -7.26 18.21 -26.13
C SER A 68 -7.10 17.93 -27.62
N LEU A 69 -5.87 17.80 -28.13
CA LEU A 69 -5.62 17.45 -29.54
C LEU A 69 -6.18 16.07 -29.89
N GLY A 70 -5.97 15.08 -29.02
CA GLY A 70 -6.55 13.75 -29.19
C GLY A 70 -8.08 13.79 -29.24
N ALA A 71 -8.70 14.60 -28.38
CA ALA A 71 -10.15 14.74 -28.34
C ALA A 71 -10.73 15.49 -29.54
N MET A 72 -10.05 16.55 -29.99
CA MET A 72 -10.43 17.29 -31.20
C MET A 72 -10.43 16.41 -32.45
N ALA A 73 -9.51 15.45 -32.54
CA ALA A 73 -9.49 14.45 -33.60
C ALA A 73 -10.55 13.35 -33.41
N GLY A 74 -10.83 12.98 -32.16
CA GLY A 74 -11.75 11.90 -31.82
C GLY A 74 -13.22 12.24 -32.00
N TYR A 75 -13.68 13.42 -31.57
CA TYR A 75 -15.11 13.78 -31.69
C TYR A 75 -15.62 13.72 -33.14
N PRO A 76 -14.94 14.27 -34.16
CA PRO A 76 -15.33 14.11 -35.56
C PRO A 76 -15.28 12.65 -36.04
N SER A 77 -14.29 11.89 -35.58
CA SER A 77 -14.07 10.51 -36.01
C SER A 77 -15.17 9.55 -35.53
N PHE A 78 -15.70 9.77 -34.32
CA PHE A 78 -16.75 8.94 -33.74
C PHE A 78 -18.18 9.45 -34.02
N TRP A 79 -18.35 10.77 -34.11
CA TRP A 79 -19.68 11.39 -34.13
C TRP A 79 -19.99 12.21 -35.39
N GLY A 80 -19.02 12.37 -36.31
CA GLY A 80 -19.19 13.17 -37.52
C GLY A 80 -19.61 14.62 -37.19
N MET A 81 -20.63 15.11 -37.89
CA MET A 81 -21.15 16.48 -37.72
C MET A 81 -21.75 16.72 -36.33
N ALA A 82 -22.34 15.70 -35.70
CA ALA A 82 -22.88 15.79 -34.33
C ALA A 82 -21.77 16.00 -33.28
N GLY A 83 -20.52 15.68 -33.63
CA GLY A 83 -19.33 15.90 -32.80
C GLY A 83 -18.83 17.34 -32.74
N GLY A 84 -19.41 18.28 -33.51
CA GLY A 84 -18.94 19.67 -33.59
C GLY A 84 -18.87 20.37 -32.23
N GLN A 85 -19.87 20.14 -31.35
CA GLN A 85 -19.88 20.66 -29.98
C GLN A 85 -18.69 20.14 -29.16
N GLY A 86 -18.29 18.88 -29.37
CA GLY A 86 -17.17 18.25 -28.68
C GLY A 86 -15.81 18.89 -28.99
N ILE A 87 -15.62 19.37 -30.23
CA ILE A 87 -14.42 20.11 -30.62
C ILE A 87 -14.31 21.40 -29.78
N VAL A 88 -15.42 22.15 -29.66
CA VAL A 88 -15.44 23.39 -28.88
C VAL A 88 -15.17 23.13 -27.40
N TRP A 89 -15.75 22.08 -26.82
CA TRP A 89 -15.47 21.67 -25.43
C TRP A 89 -13.99 21.37 -25.22
N SER A 90 -13.39 20.59 -26.11
CA SER A 90 -11.99 20.17 -26.00
C SER A 90 -11.02 21.34 -26.17
N ALA A 91 -11.26 22.23 -27.13
CA ALA A 91 -10.44 23.42 -27.35
C ALA A 91 -10.53 24.41 -26.18
N ALA A 92 -11.76 24.72 -25.74
CA ALA A 92 -11.98 25.67 -24.66
C ALA A 92 -11.52 25.11 -23.30
N GLY A 93 -11.70 23.81 -23.05
CA GLY A 93 -11.16 23.14 -21.86
C GLY A 93 -9.62 23.10 -21.84
N GLY A 94 -8.99 22.87 -23.00
CA GLY A 94 -7.54 22.95 -23.15
C GLY A 94 -7.01 24.36 -22.87
N LEU A 95 -7.68 25.38 -23.39
CA LEU A 95 -7.35 26.78 -23.11
C LEU A 95 -7.52 27.13 -21.62
N LEU A 96 -8.65 26.72 -21.02
CA LEU A 96 -8.94 26.89 -19.60
C LEU A 96 -7.82 26.33 -18.72
N THR A 97 -7.38 25.10 -19.00
CA THR A 97 -6.35 24.42 -18.21
C THR A 97 -4.95 25.00 -18.41
N LEU A 98 -4.64 25.50 -19.60
CA LEU A 98 -3.39 26.23 -19.85
C LEU A 98 -3.33 27.57 -19.10
N LEU A 99 -4.43 28.33 -19.11
CA LEU A 99 -4.50 29.67 -18.52
C LEU A 99 -4.65 29.66 -16.99
N LEU A 100 -5.49 28.76 -16.47
CA LEU A 100 -5.85 28.71 -15.05
C LEU A 100 -5.18 27.56 -14.30
N GLY A 101 -4.80 26.46 -14.96
CA GLY A 101 -4.25 25.29 -14.28
C GLY A 101 -2.90 25.52 -13.58
N ARG A 102 -2.19 26.61 -13.92
CA ARG A 102 -0.94 27.02 -13.24
C ARG A 102 -1.15 28.04 -12.12
N ARG A 103 -2.36 28.60 -11.97
CA ARG A 103 -2.63 29.63 -10.98
C ARG A 103 -2.77 29.02 -9.57
N PRO A 104 -2.14 29.61 -8.54
CA PRO A 104 -2.18 29.08 -7.18
C PRO A 104 -3.60 29.02 -6.59
N GLU A 105 -4.48 29.95 -6.98
CA GLU A 105 -5.88 30.00 -6.54
C GLU A 105 -6.66 28.74 -6.96
N CYS A 106 -6.44 28.27 -8.19
CA CYS A 106 -7.04 27.04 -8.72
C CYS A 106 -6.52 25.78 -8.03
N ARG A 107 -5.29 25.85 -7.50
CA ARG A 107 -4.67 24.73 -6.80
C ARG A 107 -5.25 24.56 -5.40
N ASN A 108 -5.50 25.68 -4.72
CA ASN A 108 -6.00 25.72 -3.34
C ASN A 108 -7.49 25.37 -3.24
N GLN A 109 -8.29 25.61 -4.29
CA GLN A 109 -9.71 25.24 -4.32
C GLN A 109 -9.97 24.08 -5.29
N PRO A 110 -10.23 22.85 -4.80
CA PRO A 110 -10.35 21.67 -5.67
C PRO A 110 -11.58 21.68 -6.58
N LEU A 111 -12.64 22.42 -6.22
CA LEU A 111 -13.90 22.46 -6.97
C LEU A 111 -13.95 23.55 -8.04
N MET A 112 -12.96 24.44 -8.10
CA MET A 112 -13.01 25.59 -9.02
C MET A 112 -12.86 25.18 -10.49
N LEU A 113 -11.92 24.28 -10.79
CA LEU A 113 -11.72 23.73 -12.15
C LEU A 113 -12.95 22.93 -12.64
N PRO A 114 -13.54 22.03 -11.83
CA PRO A 114 -14.80 21.36 -12.19
C PRO A 114 -15.97 22.32 -12.43
N ALA A 115 -16.13 23.35 -11.61
CA ALA A 115 -17.19 24.34 -11.78
C ALA A 115 -17.03 25.13 -13.10
N LEU A 116 -15.80 25.49 -13.45
CA LEU A 116 -15.51 26.17 -14.72
C LEU A 116 -15.73 25.25 -15.93
N ALA A 117 -15.40 23.97 -15.83
CA ALA A 117 -15.71 22.99 -16.88
C ALA A 117 -17.22 22.84 -17.09
N ALA A 118 -18.01 22.84 -16.01
CA ALA A 118 -19.46 22.81 -16.07
C ALA A 118 -20.05 24.08 -16.70
N LEU A 119 -19.57 25.25 -16.28
CA LEU A 119 -19.96 26.54 -16.85
C LEU A 119 -19.66 26.60 -18.35
N LEU A 120 -18.47 26.15 -18.75
CA LEU A 120 -18.06 26.09 -20.15
C LEU A 120 -18.98 25.18 -20.97
N THR A 121 -19.35 24.03 -20.42
CA THR A 121 -20.30 23.09 -21.07
C THR A 121 -21.70 23.70 -21.19
N ALA A 122 -22.14 24.45 -20.17
CA ALA A 122 -23.42 25.16 -20.19
C ALA A 122 -23.45 26.28 -21.24
N LEU A 123 -22.42 27.15 -21.25
CA LEU A 123 -22.31 28.27 -22.20
C LEU A 123 -22.22 27.78 -23.65
N THR A 124 -21.41 26.75 -23.90
CA THR A 124 -21.30 26.16 -25.23
C THR A 124 -22.59 25.48 -25.67
N GLY A 125 -23.27 24.73 -24.79
CA GLY A 125 -24.56 24.14 -25.15
C GLY A 125 -25.63 25.19 -25.43
N LEU A 126 -25.70 26.27 -24.64
CA LEU A 126 -26.65 27.37 -24.84
C LEU A 126 -26.36 28.17 -26.12
N CYS A 127 -25.08 28.41 -26.41
CA CYS A 127 -24.61 29.00 -27.67
C CYS A 127 -25.07 28.18 -28.88
N PHE A 128 -24.92 26.86 -28.87
CA PHE A 128 -25.39 26.00 -29.96
C PHE A 128 -26.91 25.95 -30.07
N CYS A 129 -27.64 25.94 -28.95
CA CYS A 129 -29.11 25.99 -28.98
C CYS A 129 -29.63 27.31 -29.57
N LEU A 130 -29.03 28.45 -29.22
CA LEU A 130 -29.50 29.78 -29.66
C LEU A 130 -28.99 30.19 -31.04
N LEU A 131 -27.72 29.94 -31.36
CA LEU A 131 -27.09 30.42 -32.60
C LEU A 131 -27.22 29.41 -33.75
N LEU A 132 -27.18 28.11 -33.45
CA LEU A 132 -27.20 27.05 -34.47
C LEU A 132 -28.55 26.32 -34.54
N HIS A 133 -29.53 26.71 -33.72
CA HIS A 133 -30.90 26.16 -33.71
C HIS A 133 -30.95 24.62 -33.61
N GLU A 134 -29.97 24.00 -32.97
CA GLU A 134 -29.92 22.55 -32.75
C GLU A 134 -30.77 22.17 -31.52
N PRO A 135 -31.91 21.47 -31.67
CA PRO A 135 -32.80 21.16 -30.57
C PRO A 135 -32.22 20.02 -29.72
N VAL A 136 -31.55 20.36 -28.62
CA VAL A 136 -31.13 19.38 -27.61
C VAL A 136 -32.22 19.26 -26.54
N PRO A 137 -32.70 18.04 -26.20
CA PRO A 137 -33.64 17.85 -25.11
C PRO A 137 -33.10 18.45 -23.81
N VAL A 138 -33.93 19.24 -23.11
CA VAL A 138 -33.62 19.83 -21.80
C VAL A 138 -32.95 18.84 -20.82
N PRO A 139 -33.43 17.59 -20.63
CA PRO A 139 -32.77 16.66 -19.72
C PRO A 139 -31.34 16.31 -20.14
N MET A 140 -31.06 16.21 -21.44
CA MET A 140 -29.71 15.92 -21.94
C MET A 140 -28.76 17.10 -21.78
N PHE A 141 -29.26 18.33 -21.88
CA PHE A 141 -28.48 19.54 -21.62
C PHE A 141 -28.00 19.58 -20.15
N PHE A 142 -28.92 19.41 -19.19
CA PHE A 142 -28.55 19.36 -17.76
C PHE A 142 -27.61 18.19 -17.45
N LEU A 143 -27.88 17.03 -18.03
CA LEU A 143 -27.05 15.85 -17.86
C LEU A 143 -25.61 16.10 -18.28
N ARG A 144 -25.37 16.74 -19.43
CA ARG A 144 -24.02 17.11 -19.91
C ARG A 144 -23.29 18.03 -18.94
N ILE A 145 -23.98 19.02 -18.38
CA ILE A 145 -23.41 19.93 -17.37
C ILE A 145 -23.00 19.14 -16.14
N CYS A 146 -23.89 18.32 -15.58
CA CYS A 146 -23.59 17.47 -14.43
C CYS A 146 -22.42 16.51 -14.72
N LEU A 147 -22.43 15.85 -15.87
CA LEU A 147 -21.38 14.90 -16.26
C LEU A 147 -20.02 15.57 -16.39
N SER A 148 -19.96 16.78 -16.95
CA SER A 148 -18.73 17.56 -17.08
C SER A 148 -18.16 17.98 -15.71
N PHE A 149 -19.04 18.40 -14.79
CA PHE A 149 -18.66 18.72 -13.41
C PHE A 149 -18.10 17.49 -12.69
N PHE A 150 -18.87 16.39 -12.67
CA PHE A 150 -18.48 15.19 -11.93
C PHE A 150 -17.27 14.50 -12.53
N SER A 151 -17.17 14.41 -13.87
CA SER A 151 -15.97 13.84 -14.50
C SER A 151 -14.73 14.69 -14.21
N SER A 152 -14.83 16.03 -14.26
CA SER A 152 -13.73 16.91 -13.88
C SER A 152 -13.34 16.79 -12.41
N ALA A 153 -14.32 16.74 -11.50
CA ALA A 153 -14.05 16.52 -10.08
C ALA A 153 -13.36 15.16 -9.85
N LEU A 154 -13.85 14.10 -10.48
CA LEU A 154 -13.30 12.74 -10.32
C LEU A 154 -11.88 12.62 -10.85
N PHE A 155 -11.60 13.10 -12.07
CA PHE A 155 -10.27 12.99 -12.65
C PHE A 155 -9.27 13.93 -11.97
N THR A 156 -9.67 15.14 -11.57
CA THR A 156 -8.80 16.03 -10.78
C THR A 156 -8.53 15.46 -9.40
N GLN A 157 -9.52 14.83 -8.76
CA GLN A 157 -9.32 14.11 -7.50
C GLN A 157 -8.41 12.90 -7.72
N ALA A 158 -8.60 12.09 -8.75
CA ALA A 158 -7.73 10.94 -9.07
C ALA A 158 -6.28 11.35 -9.36
N ALA A 159 -6.07 12.55 -9.93
CA ALA A 159 -4.74 13.11 -10.15
C ALA A 159 -4.07 13.61 -8.87
N ARG A 160 -4.85 14.12 -7.90
CA ARG A 160 -4.35 14.62 -6.59
C ARG A 160 -4.21 13.51 -5.54
N CYS A 161 -5.20 12.64 -5.46
CA CYS A 161 -5.39 11.57 -4.48
C CYS A 161 -5.64 10.26 -5.23
N ARG A 162 -4.78 9.26 -5.03
CA ARG A 162 -5.02 7.90 -5.55
C ARG A 162 -5.85 7.12 -4.55
N ASP A 163 -7.16 7.39 -4.54
CA ASP A 163 -8.11 6.63 -3.74
C ASP A 163 -8.65 5.44 -4.56
N PRO A 164 -8.93 4.28 -3.93
CA PRO A 164 -9.42 3.11 -4.65
C PRO A 164 -10.79 3.36 -5.31
N ILE A 165 -11.65 4.15 -4.65
CA ILE A 165 -12.99 4.50 -5.15
C ILE A 165 -12.88 5.34 -6.43
N THR A 166 -12.01 6.35 -6.44
CA THR A 166 -11.79 7.19 -7.63
C THR A 166 -11.20 6.37 -8.77
N ASP A 167 -10.29 5.43 -8.48
CA ASP A 167 -9.75 4.52 -9.48
C ASP A 167 -10.85 3.62 -10.09
N TRP A 168 -11.76 3.07 -9.27
CA TRP A 168 -12.87 2.25 -9.78
C TRP A 168 -13.85 3.06 -10.64
N LEU A 169 -14.17 4.29 -10.23
CA LEU A 169 -15.03 5.20 -10.99
C LEU A 169 -14.38 5.61 -12.32
N CYS A 170 -13.09 5.97 -12.32
CA CYS A 170 -12.35 6.29 -13.54
C CYS A 170 -12.27 5.08 -14.49
N MET A 171 -12.11 3.86 -13.96
CA MET A 171 -12.15 2.63 -14.77
C MET A 171 -13.54 2.39 -15.38
N GLY A 172 -14.62 2.61 -14.62
CA GLY A 172 -15.99 2.55 -15.13
C GLY A 172 -16.24 3.55 -16.27
N LEU A 173 -15.81 4.82 -16.09
CA LEU A 173 -15.87 5.83 -17.16
C LEU A 173 -15.01 5.45 -18.38
N GLY A 174 -13.87 4.81 -18.16
CA GLY A 174 -13.03 4.26 -19.25
C GLY A 174 -13.73 3.16 -20.04
N VAL A 175 -14.48 2.27 -19.36
CA VAL A 175 -15.28 1.24 -20.04
C VAL A 175 -16.43 1.85 -20.82
N LEU A 176 -17.11 2.86 -20.26
CA LEU A 176 -18.14 3.64 -20.95
C LEU A 176 -17.60 4.28 -22.24
N ALA A 177 -16.39 4.84 -22.20
CA ALA A 177 -15.73 5.39 -23.39
C ALA A 177 -15.38 4.32 -24.43
N LEU A 178 -14.88 3.16 -23.99
CA LEU A 178 -14.52 2.05 -24.87
C LEU A 178 -15.71 1.27 -25.43
N ALA A 179 -16.90 1.44 -24.85
CA ALA A 179 -18.11 0.74 -25.28
C ALA A 179 -18.42 0.98 -26.77
N GLN A 180 -18.24 2.22 -27.23
CA GLN A 180 -18.49 2.59 -28.63
C GLN A 180 -17.36 2.22 -29.60
N VAL A 181 -16.16 1.89 -29.09
CA VAL A 181 -15.01 1.58 -29.95
C VAL A 181 -15.02 0.09 -30.34
N ARG A 182 -15.32 -0.17 -31.61
CA ARG A 182 -15.37 -1.53 -32.18
C ARG A 182 -14.18 -1.77 -33.11
N LEU A 183 -13.40 -2.82 -32.84
CA LEU A 183 -12.33 -3.29 -33.73
C LEU A 183 -12.91 -4.37 -34.65
N GLY A 184 -13.64 -3.94 -35.68
CA GLY A 184 -14.33 -4.84 -36.60
C GLY A 184 -15.74 -5.25 -36.13
N PRO A 185 -16.44 -6.08 -36.92
CA PRO A 185 -17.86 -6.36 -36.73
C PRO A 185 -18.20 -7.12 -35.44
N TYR A 186 -17.25 -7.88 -34.89
CA TYR A 186 -17.49 -8.82 -33.79
C TYR A 186 -16.75 -8.49 -32.49
N PHE A 187 -15.93 -7.43 -32.44
CA PHE A 187 -15.07 -7.14 -31.29
C PHE A 187 -15.28 -5.74 -30.72
N GLY A 188 -16.03 -5.66 -29.62
CA GLY A 188 -16.18 -4.42 -28.83
C GLY A 188 -15.11 -4.30 -27.74
N LEU A 189 -14.36 -3.20 -27.75
CA LEU A 189 -13.31 -2.96 -26.75
C LEU A 189 -13.88 -2.76 -25.34
N GLY A 190 -15.08 -2.21 -25.21
CA GLY A 190 -15.76 -2.07 -23.93
C GLY A 190 -16.01 -3.42 -23.23
N TYR A 191 -16.45 -4.44 -23.97
CA TYR A 191 -16.66 -5.79 -23.42
C TYR A 191 -15.34 -6.41 -22.94
N ALA A 192 -14.27 -6.23 -23.73
CA ALA A 192 -12.95 -6.70 -23.34
C ALA A 192 -12.45 -6.01 -22.06
N ALA A 193 -12.56 -4.68 -21.98
CA ALA A 193 -12.17 -3.92 -20.79
C ALA A 193 -13.01 -4.30 -19.56
N GLY A 194 -14.32 -4.48 -19.71
CA GLY A 194 -15.21 -4.96 -18.64
C GLY A 194 -14.84 -6.35 -18.13
N ALA A 195 -14.56 -7.30 -19.03
CA ALA A 195 -14.10 -8.64 -18.64
C ALA A 195 -12.73 -8.63 -17.95
N VAL A 196 -11.79 -7.79 -18.40
CA VAL A 196 -10.50 -7.60 -17.70
C VAL A 196 -10.74 -7.16 -16.27
N LEU A 197 -11.65 -6.20 -16.05
CA LEU A 197 -11.96 -5.70 -14.70
C LEU A 197 -12.70 -6.72 -13.85
N ALA A 198 -13.59 -7.54 -14.41
CA ALA A 198 -14.22 -8.65 -13.69
C ALA A 198 -13.20 -9.72 -13.26
N VAL A 199 -12.23 -10.05 -14.13
CA VAL A 199 -11.25 -11.12 -13.87
C VAL A 199 -10.07 -10.66 -13.03
N ALA A 200 -9.61 -9.42 -13.15
CA ALA A 200 -8.41 -8.91 -12.48
C ALA A 200 -8.69 -7.85 -11.40
N GLY A 201 -9.84 -7.18 -11.47
CA GLY A 201 -10.22 -6.08 -10.61
C GLY A 201 -10.94 -6.50 -9.32
N ALA A 202 -11.43 -5.49 -8.60
CA ALA A 202 -12.29 -5.63 -7.42
C ALA A 202 -13.76 -5.65 -7.83
N PHE A 203 -14.64 -6.17 -6.95
CA PHE A 203 -16.08 -6.23 -7.20
C PHE A 203 -16.69 -4.87 -7.61
N PRO A 204 -16.42 -3.74 -6.93
CA PRO A 204 -16.96 -2.45 -7.32
C PRO A 204 -16.51 -2.01 -8.72
N ALA A 205 -15.28 -2.34 -9.11
CA ALA A 205 -14.77 -2.03 -10.45
C ALA A 205 -15.51 -2.84 -11.53
N ALA A 206 -15.84 -4.10 -11.26
CA ALA A 206 -16.62 -4.94 -12.18
C ALA A 206 -18.07 -4.43 -12.31
N ALA A 207 -18.70 -4.06 -11.20
CA ALA A 207 -20.04 -3.49 -11.18
C ALA A 207 -20.11 -2.15 -11.95
N LEU A 208 -19.16 -1.23 -11.68
CA LEU A 208 -19.07 0.07 -12.36
C LEU A 208 -18.72 -0.08 -13.85
N ALA A 209 -17.89 -1.06 -14.22
CA ALA A 209 -17.63 -1.38 -15.61
C ALA A 209 -18.90 -1.85 -16.33
N GLY A 210 -19.70 -2.71 -15.69
CA GLY A 210 -20.96 -3.18 -16.24
C GLY A 210 -21.98 -2.05 -16.36
N LEU A 211 -22.02 -1.15 -15.39
CA LEU A 211 -22.88 0.03 -15.42
C LEU A 211 -22.47 0.98 -16.56
N GLY A 212 -21.17 1.11 -16.82
CA GLY A 212 -20.67 1.82 -18.00
C GLY A 212 -21.15 1.22 -19.33
N LEU A 213 -21.21 -0.11 -19.43
CA LEU A 213 -21.74 -0.78 -20.63
C LEU A 213 -23.26 -0.63 -20.77
N ASP A 214 -23.99 -0.74 -19.66
CA ASP A 214 -25.45 -0.60 -19.64
C ASP A 214 -25.88 0.83 -19.99
N LEU A 215 -25.16 1.84 -19.48
CA LEU A 215 -25.39 3.25 -19.81
C LEU A 215 -25.06 3.60 -21.27
N ALA A 216 -24.16 2.86 -21.91
CA ALA A 216 -23.90 3.02 -23.33
C ALA A 216 -25.06 2.49 -24.21
N GLN A 217 -25.97 1.68 -23.64
CA GLN A 217 -27.17 1.12 -24.28
C GLN A 217 -26.88 0.34 -25.58
N ILE A 218 -25.71 -0.32 -25.65
CA ILE A 218 -25.29 -1.05 -26.86
C ILE A 218 -25.90 -2.45 -26.90
N THR A 219 -26.30 -3.01 -25.76
CA THR A 219 -26.84 -4.37 -25.62
C THR A 219 -28.20 -4.37 -24.97
N ALA A 220 -29.04 -5.34 -25.34
CA ALA A 220 -30.32 -5.57 -24.68
C ALA A 220 -30.18 -6.36 -23.35
N LEU A 221 -28.98 -6.88 -23.07
CA LEU A 221 -28.62 -7.62 -21.85
C LEU A 221 -28.04 -6.67 -20.77
N PRO A 222 -28.41 -6.85 -19.49
CA PRO A 222 -27.83 -6.07 -18.39
C PRO A 222 -26.42 -6.59 -18.04
N MET A 223 -25.41 -5.93 -18.59
CA MET A 223 -23.99 -6.25 -18.47
C MET A 223 -23.46 -6.06 -17.04
N THR A 224 -24.07 -5.19 -16.23
CA THR A 224 -23.85 -5.14 -14.77
C THR A 224 -23.98 -6.51 -14.13
N ALA A 225 -25.13 -7.18 -14.34
CA ALA A 225 -25.39 -8.50 -13.77
C ALA A 225 -24.40 -9.55 -14.31
N VAL A 226 -24.08 -9.50 -15.62
CA VAL A 226 -23.10 -10.39 -16.25
C VAL A 226 -21.72 -10.29 -15.60
N LEU A 227 -21.20 -9.07 -15.42
CA LEU A 227 -19.86 -8.85 -14.86
C LEU A 227 -19.81 -9.08 -13.35
N CYS A 228 -20.87 -8.75 -12.61
CA CYS A 228 -21.00 -9.10 -11.20
C CYS A 228 -21.00 -10.63 -10.99
N LEU A 229 -21.80 -11.36 -11.78
CA LEU A 229 -21.85 -12.81 -11.71
C LEU A 229 -20.50 -13.42 -12.13
N ALA A 230 -19.85 -12.87 -13.17
CA ALA A 230 -18.50 -13.27 -13.58
C ALA A 230 -17.48 -13.15 -12.44
N TYR A 231 -17.56 -12.07 -11.65
CA TYR A 231 -16.71 -11.87 -10.48
C TYR A 231 -16.96 -12.95 -9.41
N PHE A 232 -18.20 -13.31 -9.14
CA PHE A 232 -18.53 -14.38 -8.18
C PHE A 232 -18.10 -15.77 -8.68
N VAL A 233 -18.26 -16.06 -9.97
CA VAL A 233 -17.79 -17.32 -10.58
C VAL A 233 -16.27 -17.47 -10.40
N ARG A 234 -15.51 -16.37 -10.42
CA ARG A 234 -14.06 -16.38 -10.15
C ARG A 234 -13.72 -16.80 -8.70
N LEU A 235 -14.62 -16.61 -7.73
CA LEU A 235 -14.38 -16.99 -6.33
C LEU A 235 -14.50 -18.51 -6.09
N ILE A 236 -15.09 -19.25 -7.03
CA ILE A 236 -15.19 -20.71 -6.96
C ILE A 236 -13.78 -21.30 -7.15
N PRO A 237 -13.30 -22.16 -6.24
CA PRO A 237 -11.98 -22.77 -6.31
C PRO A 237 -11.93 -23.81 -7.44
N PHE A 238 -11.66 -23.33 -8.65
CA PHE A 238 -11.47 -24.16 -9.83
C PHE A 238 -10.03 -24.69 -9.92
N ASP A 239 -9.88 -25.99 -10.15
CA ASP A 239 -8.58 -26.67 -10.30
C ASP A 239 -7.84 -26.23 -11.58
N LYS A 240 -8.58 -25.90 -12.65
CA LYS A 240 -7.99 -25.55 -13.96
C LYS A 240 -8.03 -24.04 -14.19
N ARG A 241 -6.87 -23.43 -14.49
CA ARG A 241 -6.76 -21.97 -14.80
C ARG A 241 -7.68 -21.52 -15.94
N TRP A 242 -7.95 -22.39 -16.91
CA TRP A 242 -8.83 -22.11 -18.05
C TRP A 242 -10.28 -21.83 -17.64
N GLN A 243 -10.75 -22.39 -16.52
CA GLN A 243 -12.12 -22.18 -16.03
C GLN A 243 -12.36 -20.71 -15.63
N ARG A 244 -11.29 -19.96 -15.28
CA ARG A 244 -11.37 -18.52 -15.01
C ARG A 244 -11.54 -17.68 -16.28
N TYR A 245 -11.16 -18.19 -17.45
CA TYR A 245 -11.35 -17.51 -18.75
C TYR A 245 -12.79 -17.60 -19.22
N ILE A 246 -13.44 -18.74 -18.96
CA ILE A 246 -14.81 -18.96 -19.40
C ILE A 246 -15.82 -18.27 -18.46
N GLY A 247 -15.42 -17.89 -17.24
CA GLY A 247 -16.30 -17.27 -16.23
C GLY A 247 -17.20 -16.14 -16.75
N PRO A 248 -16.66 -15.07 -17.37
CA PRO A 248 -17.47 -14.00 -17.95
C PRO A 248 -18.38 -14.42 -19.12
N CYS A 249 -18.03 -15.50 -19.82
CA CYS A 249 -18.82 -15.99 -20.95
C CYS A 249 -19.95 -16.92 -20.45
N LEU A 250 -19.67 -17.76 -19.46
CA LEU A 250 -20.68 -18.55 -18.76
C LEU A 250 -21.70 -17.65 -18.09
N SER A 251 -21.27 -16.57 -17.42
CA SER A 251 -22.21 -15.62 -16.81
C SER A 251 -23.10 -14.94 -17.84
N CYS A 252 -22.53 -14.60 -19.01
CA CYS A 252 -23.29 -14.02 -20.11
C CYS A 252 -24.32 -15.02 -20.67
N LEU A 253 -23.95 -16.29 -20.88
CA LEU A 253 -24.86 -17.34 -21.35
C LEU A 253 -25.98 -17.66 -20.35
N ILE A 254 -25.67 -17.71 -19.05
CA ILE A 254 -26.67 -17.89 -17.99
C ILE A 254 -27.69 -16.76 -18.05
N LEU A 255 -27.24 -15.51 -18.24
CA LEU A 255 -28.14 -14.37 -18.31
C LEU A 255 -28.96 -14.33 -19.60
N MET A 256 -28.39 -14.74 -20.74
CA MET A 256 -29.14 -14.89 -21.99
C MET A 256 -30.25 -15.93 -21.83
N ALA A 257 -29.94 -17.08 -21.23
CA ALA A 257 -30.92 -18.13 -20.97
C ALA A 257 -32.02 -17.66 -20.00
N ALA A 258 -31.65 -16.94 -18.93
CA ALA A 258 -32.62 -16.41 -17.96
C ALA A 258 -33.50 -15.28 -18.53
N SER A 259 -32.95 -14.46 -19.44
CA SER A 259 -33.66 -13.32 -20.02
C SER A 259 -34.43 -13.65 -21.31
N GLY A 260 -34.25 -14.86 -21.86
CA GLY A 260 -34.85 -15.28 -23.13
C GLY A 260 -34.34 -14.52 -24.37
N LYS A 261 -33.25 -13.75 -24.24
CA LYS A 261 -32.66 -12.93 -25.31
C LYS A 261 -31.27 -13.46 -25.67
N TRP A 262 -31.10 -13.84 -26.93
CA TRP A 262 -29.86 -14.44 -27.43
C TRP A 262 -29.05 -13.42 -28.25
N ASP A 263 -28.17 -12.68 -27.57
CA ASP A 263 -27.23 -11.75 -28.20
C ASP A 263 -25.79 -12.27 -28.06
N PHE A 264 -25.19 -12.76 -29.15
CA PHE A 264 -23.83 -13.32 -29.14
C PHE A 264 -22.71 -12.29 -29.37
N LEU A 265 -23.06 -11.03 -29.65
CA LEU A 265 -22.13 -9.93 -29.88
C LEU A 265 -21.09 -9.68 -28.75
N PRO A 266 -21.44 -9.80 -27.44
CA PRO A 266 -20.47 -9.51 -26.38
C PRO A 266 -19.46 -10.64 -26.16
N LEU A 267 -19.73 -11.88 -26.60
CA LEU A 267 -18.90 -13.05 -26.28
C LEU A 267 -17.44 -12.94 -26.73
N PRO A 268 -17.12 -12.52 -27.98
CA PRO A 268 -15.72 -12.43 -28.41
C PRO A 268 -14.91 -11.43 -27.59
N GLY A 269 -15.52 -10.28 -27.26
CA GLY A 269 -14.92 -9.26 -26.41
C GLY A 269 -14.69 -9.76 -24.98
N LEU A 270 -15.70 -10.42 -24.39
CA LEU A 270 -15.59 -11.01 -23.05
C LEU A 270 -14.51 -12.10 -22.98
N LEU A 271 -14.41 -12.97 -23.98
CA LEU A 271 -13.38 -14.01 -24.07
C LEU A 271 -11.98 -13.39 -24.12
N ALA A 272 -11.73 -12.47 -25.05
CA ALA A 272 -10.41 -11.85 -25.15
C ALA A 272 -10.03 -11.04 -23.90
N GLY A 273 -10.99 -10.30 -23.33
CA GLY A 273 -10.81 -9.56 -22.10
C GLY A 273 -10.50 -10.46 -20.90
N SER A 274 -11.16 -11.60 -20.80
CA SER A 274 -10.88 -12.58 -19.73
C SER A 274 -9.47 -13.19 -19.84
N ALA A 275 -9.03 -13.50 -21.06
CA ALA A 275 -7.70 -14.02 -21.33
C ALA A 275 -6.64 -12.98 -20.94
N LEU A 276 -6.83 -11.71 -21.33
CA LEU A 276 -5.93 -10.62 -21.00
C LEU A 276 -5.93 -10.30 -19.49
N GLY A 277 -7.10 -10.30 -18.86
CA GLY A 277 -7.26 -10.11 -17.41
C GLY A 277 -6.52 -11.15 -16.59
N SER A 278 -6.42 -12.38 -17.09
CA SER A 278 -5.70 -13.44 -16.39
C SER A 278 -4.18 -13.34 -16.41
N LEU A 279 -3.63 -12.62 -17.40
CA LEU A 279 -2.21 -12.34 -17.51
C LEU A 279 -1.81 -11.20 -16.56
N LEU A 280 -2.78 -10.41 -16.10
CA LEU A 280 -2.57 -9.32 -15.16
C LEU A 280 -2.55 -9.88 -13.72
N PRO A 281 -1.61 -9.42 -12.87
CA PRO A 281 -1.65 -9.76 -11.46
C PRO A 281 -2.96 -9.22 -10.85
N PRO A 282 -3.63 -9.98 -9.98
CA PRO A 282 -4.84 -9.51 -9.31
C PRO A 282 -4.51 -8.22 -8.57
N ARG A 283 -5.22 -7.13 -8.88
CA ARG A 283 -5.02 -5.87 -8.15
C ARG A 283 -5.57 -6.04 -6.73
N PRO A 284 -4.78 -5.81 -5.68
CA PRO A 284 -5.28 -5.91 -4.31
C PRO A 284 -6.39 -4.88 -4.09
N GLN A 285 -7.39 -5.27 -3.29
CA GLN A 285 -8.62 -4.52 -3.05
C GLN A 285 -8.39 -3.15 -2.37
N LEU A 286 -7.21 -2.91 -1.78
CA LEU A 286 -6.85 -1.66 -1.11
C LEU A 286 -5.37 -1.37 -1.31
N ILE A 287 -5.03 -0.51 -2.28
CA ILE A 287 -3.71 0.12 -2.29
C ILE A 287 -3.69 1.07 -1.10
N HIS A 288 -2.94 0.72 -0.07
CA HIS A 288 -2.83 1.57 1.12
C HIS A 288 -2.24 2.93 0.72
N ARG A 289 -2.80 4.00 1.28
CA ARG A 289 -2.38 5.38 1.01
C ARG A 289 -0.87 5.53 1.15
N ARG A 290 -0.24 6.17 0.15
CA ARG A 290 1.18 6.53 0.19
C ARG A 290 1.42 7.42 1.42
N GLY A 291 2.06 6.86 2.45
CA GLY A 291 2.41 7.55 3.70
C GLY A 291 1.85 6.86 4.96
N GLU A 292 0.65 6.29 4.90
CA GLU A 292 -0.02 5.70 6.08
C GLU A 292 0.61 4.35 6.49
N THR A 293 1.08 3.54 5.53
CA THR A 293 1.79 2.29 5.82
C THR A 293 3.09 2.52 6.59
N GLY A 294 3.79 3.62 6.32
CA GLY A 294 5.02 3.97 7.04
C GLY A 294 4.72 4.36 8.48
N THR A 295 3.67 5.14 8.74
CA THR A 295 3.26 5.48 10.10
C THR A 295 2.75 4.26 10.88
N ALA A 296 2.02 3.35 10.23
CA ALA A 296 1.57 2.11 10.83
C ALA A 296 2.76 1.18 11.17
N GLN A 297 3.72 1.06 10.24
CA GLN A 297 4.93 0.27 10.45
C GLN A 297 5.73 0.79 11.65
N VAL A 298 5.99 2.11 11.73
CA VAL A 298 6.71 2.70 12.87
C VAL A 298 5.97 2.47 14.19
N ARG A 299 4.64 2.56 14.21
CA ARG A 299 3.85 2.29 15.42
C ARG A 299 3.94 0.82 15.85
N LEU A 300 3.97 -0.11 14.91
CA LEU A 300 4.10 -1.54 15.18
C LEU A 300 5.52 -1.88 15.69
N GLU A 301 6.55 -1.34 15.05
CA GLU A 301 7.95 -1.50 15.48
C GLU A 301 8.15 -0.91 16.89
N LEU A 302 7.61 0.27 17.16
CA LEU A 302 7.69 0.90 18.47
C LEU A 302 6.89 0.11 19.53
N GLY A 303 5.72 -0.43 19.16
CA GLY A 303 4.96 -1.35 20.01
C GLY A 303 5.73 -2.63 20.36
N ALA A 304 6.42 -3.23 19.38
CA ALA A 304 7.27 -4.40 19.59
C ALA A 304 8.46 -4.08 20.53
N GLN A 305 9.10 -2.92 20.36
CA GLN A 305 10.19 -2.46 21.23
C GLN A 305 9.73 -2.22 22.67
N VAL A 306 8.57 -1.59 22.88
CA VAL A 306 8.02 -1.38 24.22
C VAL A 306 7.75 -2.71 24.93
N LEU A 307 7.20 -3.70 24.22
CA LEU A 307 6.98 -5.04 24.79
C LEU A 307 8.29 -5.74 25.16
N ALA A 308 9.34 -5.58 24.35
CA ALA A 308 10.66 -6.10 24.67
C ALA A 308 11.28 -5.42 25.91
N GLN A 309 11.10 -4.11 26.07
CA GLN A 309 11.56 -3.37 27.26
C GLN A 309 10.82 -3.81 28.53
N VAL A 310 9.49 -3.96 28.46
CA VAL A 310 8.68 -4.44 29.59
C VAL A 310 9.07 -5.88 29.95
N GLN A 311 9.32 -6.74 28.97
CA GLN A 311 9.84 -8.08 29.20
C GLN A 311 11.18 -8.03 29.96
N GLN A 312 12.10 -7.17 29.53
CA GLN A 312 13.42 -7.04 30.16
C GLN A 312 13.32 -6.54 31.60
N ALA A 313 12.49 -5.52 31.85
CA ALA A 313 12.21 -5.03 33.20
C ALA A 313 11.60 -6.13 34.10
N LEU A 314 10.70 -6.94 33.53
CA LEU A 314 10.15 -8.13 34.18
C LEU A 314 11.13 -9.31 34.25
N LEU A 315 12.35 -9.25 33.72
CA LEU A 315 13.38 -10.26 34.02
C LEU A 315 14.32 -9.76 35.10
N GLU A 316 14.64 -8.47 35.10
CA GLU A 316 15.62 -7.86 35.99
C GLU A 316 15.13 -7.66 37.42
N GLN A 317 13.85 -7.38 37.64
CA GLN A 317 13.34 -7.06 38.98
C GLN A 317 13.22 -8.31 39.88
N PRO A 318 13.99 -8.53 40.95
CA PRO A 318 13.81 -9.73 41.78
C PRO A 318 12.45 -9.75 42.51
N LEU A 319 11.84 -10.93 42.71
CA LEU A 319 10.66 -11.04 43.59
C LEU A 319 11.09 -10.79 45.04
N PRO A 320 10.31 -10.03 45.84
CA PRO A 320 10.65 -9.75 47.23
C PRO A 320 10.83 -11.05 48.03
N PRO A 321 11.87 -11.14 48.87
CA PRO A 321 12.09 -12.30 49.72
C PRO A 321 10.98 -12.42 50.78
N VAL A 322 10.70 -13.67 51.19
CA VAL A 322 9.82 -13.91 52.34
C VAL A 322 10.61 -13.61 53.60
N ASP A 323 10.17 -12.62 54.37
CA ASP A 323 10.81 -12.22 55.62
C ASP A 323 10.51 -13.25 56.72
N ARG A 324 11.49 -14.11 56.99
CA ARG A 324 11.38 -15.15 58.02
C ARG A 324 11.55 -14.57 59.42
N GLN A 325 12.30 -13.47 59.57
CA GLN A 325 12.54 -12.84 60.86
C GLN A 325 11.25 -12.21 61.37
N ALA A 326 10.52 -11.49 60.51
CA ALA A 326 9.22 -10.93 60.87
C ALA A 326 8.19 -11.99 61.32
N LEU A 327 8.22 -13.20 60.72
CA LEU A 327 7.35 -14.31 61.12
C LEU A 327 7.75 -14.87 62.49
N LEU A 328 9.05 -15.03 62.75
CA LEU A 328 9.57 -15.48 64.04
C LEU A 328 9.25 -14.47 65.14
N ASP A 329 9.48 -13.19 64.90
CA ASP A 329 9.21 -12.11 65.86
C ASP A 329 7.72 -12.05 66.20
N LYS A 330 6.85 -12.21 65.21
CA LYS A 330 5.40 -12.27 65.43
C LYS A 330 4.98 -13.49 66.25
N ALA A 331 5.61 -14.65 66.03
CA ALA A 331 5.36 -15.85 66.83
C ALA A 331 5.88 -15.69 68.27
N ARG A 332 7.07 -15.11 68.41
CA ARG A 332 7.71 -14.76 69.69
C ARG A 332 6.84 -13.80 70.50
N ASP A 333 6.32 -12.75 69.87
CA ASP A 333 5.48 -11.75 70.54
C ASP A 333 4.16 -12.34 71.00
N ARG A 334 3.55 -13.23 70.21
CA ARG A 334 2.29 -13.90 70.58
C ARG A 334 2.48 -14.91 71.72
N ALA A 335 3.54 -15.73 71.65
CA ALA A 335 3.83 -16.74 72.65
C ALA A 335 4.34 -16.14 73.97
N CYS A 336 5.29 -15.18 73.90
CA CYS A 336 5.97 -14.62 75.06
C CYS A 336 5.33 -13.33 75.58
N GLY A 337 4.58 -12.59 74.75
CA GLY A 337 3.94 -11.32 75.14
C GLY A 337 2.94 -11.46 76.29
N SER A 338 2.28 -12.62 76.37
CA SER A 338 1.32 -13.00 77.41
C SER A 338 1.89 -13.95 78.48
N CYS A 339 3.21 -14.18 78.47
CA CYS A 339 3.86 -15.12 79.38
C CYS A 339 4.28 -14.45 80.68
N SER A 340 3.98 -15.09 81.82
CA SER A 340 4.38 -14.59 83.14
C SER A 340 5.90 -14.50 83.36
N ALA A 341 6.70 -15.25 82.60
CA ALA A 341 8.17 -15.29 82.73
C ALA A 341 8.90 -14.27 81.82
N ARG A 342 8.17 -13.41 81.10
CA ARG A 342 8.69 -12.57 80.01
C ARG A 342 9.92 -11.70 80.36
N LYS A 343 9.96 -11.08 81.55
CA LYS A 343 11.01 -10.09 81.89
C LYS A 343 12.41 -10.71 82.05
N ASN A 344 12.51 -11.99 82.46
CA ASN A 344 13.79 -12.66 82.77
C ASN A 344 13.96 -14.00 82.04
N CYS A 345 13.32 -14.19 80.86
CA CYS A 345 13.35 -15.46 80.14
C CYS A 345 14.58 -15.58 79.23
N LEU A 346 15.55 -16.42 79.61
CA LEU A 346 16.73 -16.74 78.79
C LEU A 346 16.36 -17.58 77.55
N ASP A 347 15.29 -18.37 77.63
CA ASP A 347 14.83 -19.23 76.53
C ASP A 347 14.29 -18.40 75.35
N GLN A 348 13.85 -17.16 75.59
CA GLN A 348 13.41 -16.25 74.53
C GLN A 348 14.56 -15.81 73.62
N ALA A 349 15.80 -15.78 74.14
CA ALA A 349 16.99 -15.45 73.36
C ALA A 349 17.48 -16.63 72.51
N LYS A 350 17.06 -17.87 72.82
CA LYS A 350 17.41 -19.09 72.09
C LYS A 350 16.51 -19.35 70.87
N LEU A 351 15.46 -18.53 70.67
CA LEU A 351 14.57 -18.66 69.52
C LEU A 351 15.29 -18.26 68.23
N THR A 352 15.66 -19.24 67.41
CA THR A 352 16.31 -19.04 66.10
C THR A 352 15.36 -19.32 64.94
N LEU A 353 15.75 -18.91 63.74
CA LEU A 353 14.97 -19.12 62.51
C LEU A 353 14.77 -20.61 62.16
N GLU A 354 15.63 -21.50 62.66
CA GLU A 354 15.56 -22.95 62.43
C GLU A 354 14.31 -23.58 63.05
N LEU A 355 13.79 -22.98 64.13
CA LEU A 355 12.56 -23.40 64.80
C LEU A 355 11.29 -23.20 63.96
N LEU A 356 11.36 -22.42 62.88
CA LEU A 356 10.26 -22.31 61.91
C LEU A 356 10.17 -23.56 61.02
N ASP A 357 11.30 -24.22 60.76
CA ASP A 357 11.34 -25.44 59.96
C ASP A 357 11.06 -26.67 60.86
N ASN A 358 11.62 -26.69 62.09
CA ASN A 358 11.40 -27.74 63.09
C ASN A 358 10.88 -27.16 64.44
N PRO A 359 9.55 -27.01 64.62
CA PRO A 359 8.97 -26.37 65.81
C PRO A 359 9.01 -27.23 67.08
N LEU A 360 9.28 -28.53 66.96
CA LEU A 360 9.34 -29.47 68.09
C LEU A 360 10.68 -29.40 68.84
N ASP A 361 11.72 -28.85 68.23
CA ASP A 361 13.05 -28.70 68.81
C ASP A 361 13.12 -27.49 69.77
N ALA A 362 11.96 -26.87 70.06
CA ALA A 362 11.85 -25.71 70.92
C ALA A 362 11.90 -26.09 72.40
N ASP A 363 13.06 -25.87 73.04
CA ASP A 363 13.24 -26.06 74.48
C ASP A 363 12.61 -24.91 75.28
N CYS A 364 11.35 -25.10 75.72
CA CYS A 364 10.67 -24.14 76.59
C CYS A 364 9.85 -24.83 77.68
N ARG A 365 9.95 -24.34 78.93
CA ARG A 365 9.14 -24.81 80.07
C ARG A 365 7.62 -24.69 79.83
N LYS A 366 7.18 -23.82 78.92
CA LYS A 366 5.77 -23.62 78.53
C LYS A 366 5.54 -23.97 77.05
N ALA A 367 6.06 -25.12 76.63
CA ALA A 367 5.95 -25.65 75.28
C ALA A 367 4.51 -25.63 74.72
N GLY A 368 3.50 -25.89 75.55
CA GLY A 368 2.07 -25.89 75.16
C GLY A 368 1.53 -24.55 74.63
N ARG A 369 2.24 -23.43 74.82
CA ARG A 369 1.91 -22.13 74.18
C ARG A 369 2.83 -21.78 73.01
N LEU A 370 4.11 -22.17 73.08
CA LEU A 370 5.11 -21.82 72.08
C LEU A 370 4.96 -22.67 70.80
N ILE A 371 4.83 -23.99 70.94
CA ILE A 371 4.76 -24.94 69.82
C ILE A 371 3.55 -24.64 68.91
N PRO A 372 2.33 -24.33 69.40
CA PRO A 372 1.21 -23.98 68.53
C PRO A 372 1.44 -22.69 67.73
N GLU A 373 2.09 -21.66 68.31
CA GLU A 373 2.40 -20.42 67.58
C GLU A 373 3.52 -20.62 66.56
N LEU A 374 4.51 -21.46 66.86
CA LEU A 374 5.54 -21.86 65.89
C LEU A 374 4.93 -22.66 64.73
N HIS A 375 3.99 -23.58 64.98
CA HIS A 375 3.24 -24.26 63.91
C HIS A 375 2.43 -23.29 63.06
N ARG A 376 1.74 -22.31 63.67
CA ARG A 376 1.04 -21.25 62.92
C ARG A 376 1.99 -20.45 62.04
N ALA A 377 3.18 -20.11 62.53
CA ALA A 377 4.20 -19.40 61.75
C ALA A 377 4.79 -20.28 60.64
N GLN A 378 4.98 -21.58 60.89
CA GLN A 378 5.39 -22.56 59.88
C GLN A 378 4.35 -22.68 58.75
N ASP A 379 3.06 -22.76 59.07
CA ASP A 379 1.99 -22.80 58.07
C ASP A 379 1.90 -21.50 57.26
N GLN A 380 2.08 -20.34 57.91
CA GLN A 380 2.18 -19.05 57.21
C GLN A 380 3.39 -18.99 56.29
N LEU A 381 4.55 -19.51 56.73
CA LEU A 381 5.76 -19.59 55.91
C LEU A 381 5.53 -20.49 54.69
N ARG A 382 4.88 -21.64 54.86
CA ARG A 382 4.50 -22.55 53.75
C ARG A 382 3.57 -21.86 52.76
N TYR A 383 2.55 -21.16 53.25
CA TYR A 383 1.63 -20.39 52.42
C TYR A 383 2.35 -19.29 51.63
N LEU A 384 3.20 -18.49 52.27
CA LEU A 384 3.95 -17.41 51.61
C LEU A 384 4.97 -17.95 50.59
N LYS A 385 5.62 -19.08 50.88
CA LYS A 385 6.49 -19.78 49.92
C LYS A 385 5.70 -20.27 48.70
N ALA A 386 4.52 -20.87 48.91
CA ALA A 386 3.65 -21.33 47.83
C ALA A 386 3.11 -20.16 46.98
N ASP A 387 2.68 -19.07 47.60
CA ASP A 387 2.21 -17.88 46.89
C ASP A 387 3.35 -17.23 46.08
N ARG A 388 4.57 -17.17 46.63
CA ARG A 388 5.74 -16.70 45.89
C ARG A 388 6.04 -17.56 44.66
N ALA A 389 5.92 -18.89 44.78
CA ALA A 389 6.10 -19.80 43.65
C ALA A 389 5.06 -19.54 42.55
N ARG A 390 3.78 -19.40 42.91
CA ARG A 390 2.70 -19.05 41.96
C ARG A 390 2.95 -17.71 41.26
N ARG A 391 3.38 -16.68 41.99
CA ARG A 391 3.72 -15.38 41.40
C ARG A 391 4.89 -15.48 40.42
N ALA A 392 5.88 -16.33 40.70
CA ALA A 392 6.98 -16.58 39.77
C ALA A 392 6.48 -17.25 38.48
N GLU A 393 5.57 -18.22 38.57
CA GLU A 393 4.93 -18.86 37.42
C GLU A 393 4.10 -17.86 36.59
N TYR A 394 3.25 -17.06 37.23
CA TYR A 394 2.46 -16.02 36.54
C TYR A 394 3.34 -15.01 35.82
N ARG A 395 4.43 -14.60 36.46
CA ARG A 395 5.41 -13.70 35.84
C ARG A 395 6.05 -14.34 34.60
N GLY A 396 6.40 -15.62 34.66
CA GLY A 396 6.90 -16.38 33.51
C GLY A 396 5.89 -16.41 32.36
N ALA A 397 4.61 -16.63 32.66
CA ALA A 397 3.54 -16.63 31.66
C ALA A 397 3.36 -15.26 30.99
N VAL A 398 3.40 -14.17 31.76
CA VAL A 398 3.30 -12.79 31.23
C VAL A 398 4.50 -12.46 30.33
N ILE A 399 5.71 -12.84 30.75
CA ILE A 399 6.92 -12.69 29.92
C ILE A 399 6.77 -13.41 28.57
N GLN A 400 6.22 -14.63 28.58
CA GLN A 400 5.98 -15.39 27.36
C GLN A 400 4.93 -14.74 26.45
N GLN A 401 3.86 -14.17 27.03
CA GLN A 401 2.84 -13.43 26.29
C GLN A 401 3.41 -12.18 25.61
N TYR A 402 4.20 -11.37 26.33
CA TYR A 402 4.83 -10.19 25.75
C TYR A 402 5.84 -10.54 24.66
N ARG A 403 6.60 -11.63 24.84
CA ARG A 403 7.50 -12.14 23.80
C ARG A 403 6.73 -12.53 22.52
N PHE A 404 5.63 -13.26 22.67
CA PHE A 404 4.81 -13.67 21.53
C PHE A 404 4.19 -12.46 20.82
N LEU A 405 3.60 -11.54 21.59
CA LEU A 405 2.97 -10.34 21.04
C LEU A 405 3.99 -9.43 20.36
N GLY A 406 5.17 -9.23 20.96
CA GLY A 406 6.25 -8.46 20.35
C GLY A 406 6.73 -9.05 19.03
N ALA A 407 6.93 -10.38 18.98
CA ALA A 407 7.32 -11.06 17.75
C ALA A 407 6.24 -10.96 16.66
N TYR A 408 4.96 -11.06 17.04
CA TYR A 408 3.83 -10.90 16.12
C TYR A 408 3.75 -9.47 15.55
N LEU A 409 3.90 -8.43 16.38
CA LEU A 409 3.90 -7.04 15.93
C LEU A 409 5.08 -6.76 14.98
N GLN A 410 6.25 -7.33 15.27
CA GLN A 410 7.42 -7.19 14.42
C GLN A 410 7.23 -7.88 13.06
N ASP A 411 6.70 -9.11 13.04
CA ASP A 411 6.40 -9.84 11.80
C ASP A 411 5.33 -9.09 10.96
N LEU A 412 4.31 -8.54 11.62
CA LEU A 412 3.29 -7.73 10.95
C LEU A 412 3.87 -6.43 10.37
N ALA A 413 4.82 -5.80 11.08
CA ALA A 413 5.55 -4.64 10.56
C ALA A 413 6.41 -5.00 9.33
N ASP A 414 7.08 -6.16 9.34
CA ASP A 414 7.91 -6.64 8.22
C ASP A 414 7.07 -7.04 6.99
N GLN A 415 5.83 -7.50 7.19
CA GLN A 415 4.88 -7.84 6.13
C GLN A 415 4.24 -6.61 5.48
N LEU A 416 4.24 -5.46 6.14
CA LEU A 416 3.78 -4.22 5.51
C LEU A 416 4.72 -3.84 4.36
N PRO A 417 4.20 -3.35 3.23
CA PRO A 417 5.04 -2.91 2.12
C PRO A 417 5.91 -1.75 2.62
N ARG A 418 7.20 -2.04 2.84
CA ARG A 418 8.23 -1.02 3.07
C ARG A 418 8.03 0.08 2.04
N ARG A 419 8.19 1.35 2.44
CA ARG A 419 8.25 2.49 1.53
C ARG A 419 8.87 2.01 0.23
N ALA A 420 8.10 2.04 -0.87
CA ALA A 420 8.67 1.82 -2.20
C ALA A 420 10.01 2.53 -2.21
N GLU A 421 11.07 1.81 -2.61
CA GLU A 421 12.46 2.29 -2.62
C GLU A 421 12.48 3.80 -2.81
N PRO A 422 13.22 4.55 -1.96
CA PRO A 422 13.35 5.99 -2.17
C PRO A 422 13.62 6.17 -3.67
N VAL A 423 12.81 7.00 -4.33
CA VAL A 423 12.96 7.33 -5.76
C VAL A 423 14.44 7.36 -6.01
N GLN A 424 14.96 6.39 -6.78
CA GLN A 424 16.38 6.36 -7.09
C GLN A 424 16.69 7.74 -7.64
N ILE A 425 17.43 8.52 -6.86
CA ILE A 425 17.73 9.90 -7.20
C ILE A 425 18.43 9.79 -8.56
N GLU A 426 17.83 10.33 -9.62
CA GLU A 426 18.32 10.23 -11.01
C GLU A 426 19.74 10.79 -11.17
N PHE A 427 20.26 11.44 -10.13
CA PHE A 427 21.57 12.05 -10.07
C PHE A 427 22.39 11.41 -8.94
N LYS A 428 23.42 10.65 -9.32
CA LYS A 428 24.48 10.23 -8.42
C LYS A 428 25.34 11.46 -8.14
N VAL A 429 25.25 12.00 -6.93
CA VAL A 429 26.11 13.10 -6.48
C VAL A 429 27.53 12.58 -6.35
N GLU A 430 28.43 12.99 -7.24
CA GLU A 430 29.86 12.80 -7.07
C GLU A 430 30.44 14.05 -6.42
N VAL A 431 30.75 13.94 -5.12
CA VAL A 431 31.44 15.00 -4.38
C VAL A 431 32.91 14.96 -4.78
N SER A 432 33.33 15.83 -5.68
CA SER A 432 34.75 16.01 -5.98
C SER A 432 35.28 17.24 -5.26
N ALA A 433 36.09 17.05 -4.22
CA ALA A 433 36.89 18.12 -3.65
C ALA A 433 38.14 18.32 -4.52
N ARG A 434 38.30 19.51 -5.13
CA ARG A 434 39.58 19.93 -5.72
C ARG A 434 39.83 21.38 -5.37
N SER A 435 40.60 21.62 -4.31
CA SER A 435 41.26 22.91 -4.13
C SER A 435 42.43 23.00 -5.12
N ARG A 436 42.60 24.17 -5.74
CA ARG A 436 43.71 24.45 -6.66
C ARG A 436 44.71 25.45 -6.05
N GLY A 437 44.94 25.34 -4.74
CA GLY A 437 45.89 26.15 -3.98
C GLY A 437 46.67 25.28 -2.98
N LYS A 438 47.94 25.62 -2.74
CA LYS A 438 48.84 24.89 -1.80
C LYS A 438 48.50 25.10 -0.32
N GLU A 439 47.47 25.88 0.00
CA GLU A 439 47.11 26.17 1.39
C GLU A 439 45.92 25.32 1.83
N ARG A 440 46.08 24.63 2.97
CA ARG A 440 45.08 23.80 3.64
C ARG A 440 44.02 24.68 4.33
N ALA A 441 43.33 25.54 3.58
CA ALA A 441 42.16 26.24 4.06
C ALA A 441 40.90 25.55 3.51
N ASN A 442 40.09 25.03 4.43
CA ASN A 442 38.75 24.52 4.17
C ASN A 442 37.87 25.60 3.52
N GLY A 443 37.07 25.22 2.53
CA GLY A 443 35.93 26.03 2.08
C GLY A 443 35.76 26.05 0.58
N ASP A 444 35.06 25.04 0.04
CA ASP A 444 34.04 25.16 -1.00
C ASP A 444 33.76 23.78 -1.60
N THR A 445 32.86 23.05 -0.94
CA THR A 445 32.26 21.83 -1.50
C THR A 445 31.37 22.22 -2.68
N CYS A 446 31.89 22.08 -3.90
CA CYS A 446 31.09 22.22 -5.11
C CYS A 446 30.40 20.90 -5.44
N LEU A 447 29.08 20.95 -5.63
CA LEU A 447 28.29 19.82 -6.13
C LEU A 447 28.27 19.90 -7.65
N ALA A 448 28.78 18.87 -8.33
CA ALA A 448 28.76 18.78 -9.78
C ALA A 448 27.62 17.87 -10.23
N PHE A 449 26.79 18.36 -11.16
CA PHE A 449 25.73 17.58 -11.79
C PHE A 449 26.13 17.20 -13.22
N ALA A 450 25.92 15.94 -13.59
CA ALA A 450 26.03 15.51 -14.99
C ALA A 450 24.80 16.04 -15.77
N GLY A 451 24.98 17.14 -16.50
CA GLY A 451 23.95 17.67 -17.39
C GLY A 451 23.80 16.85 -18.68
N PRO A 452 22.64 16.88 -19.35
CA PRO A 452 22.46 16.29 -20.68
C PRO A 452 23.12 17.20 -21.72
N GLY A 453 24.44 17.07 -21.88
CA GLY A 453 25.26 17.89 -22.76
C GLY A 453 26.64 18.11 -22.13
N ARG A 454 27.69 18.31 -22.95
CA ARG A 454 29.11 18.37 -22.55
C ARG A 454 29.50 19.55 -21.63
N THR A 455 28.58 20.11 -20.86
CA THR A 455 28.81 21.21 -19.91
C THR A 455 28.28 20.80 -18.53
N PRO A 456 29.15 20.55 -17.53
CA PRO A 456 28.71 20.31 -16.17
C PRO A 456 28.15 21.60 -15.56
N LEU A 457 27.00 21.49 -14.88
CA LEU A 457 26.46 22.54 -14.01
C LEU A 457 27.08 22.33 -12.62
N ALA A 458 27.83 23.33 -12.14
CA ALA A 458 28.36 23.37 -10.79
C ALA A 458 27.51 24.34 -9.95
N VAL A 459 27.04 23.88 -8.79
CA VAL A 459 26.44 24.74 -7.77
C VAL A 459 27.40 24.77 -6.60
N SER A 460 27.99 25.93 -6.31
CA SER A 460 28.73 26.14 -5.07
C SER A 460 27.74 26.55 -3.98
N ALA A 461 27.79 25.87 -2.84
CA ALA A 461 27.13 26.33 -1.63
C ALA A 461 28.19 26.99 -0.75
N SER A 462 28.33 28.31 -0.83
CA SER A 462 29.10 29.05 0.17
C SER A 462 28.21 29.34 1.37
N SER A 463 28.56 28.75 2.51
CA SER A 463 27.99 29.14 3.80
C SER A 463 28.75 30.36 4.33
N SER A 464 28.52 31.52 3.74
CA SER A 464 28.91 32.81 4.35
C SER A 464 27.91 33.89 3.92
N TRP A 465 27.13 34.35 4.90
CA TRP A 465 26.33 35.56 4.76
C TRP A 465 27.30 36.75 4.72
N GLY A 466 27.42 37.44 3.57
CA GLY A 466 28.10 38.73 3.48
C GLY A 466 28.79 39.03 2.16
N ALA A 467 28.14 39.88 1.37
CA ALA A 467 28.68 40.73 0.29
C ALA A 467 28.99 40.13 -1.11
N PRO A 468 28.83 40.93 -2.20
CA PRO A 468 28.67 40.45 -3.56
C PRO A 468 29.98 40.50 -4.37
N TRP A 469 30.47 39.34 -4.82
CA TRP A 469 31.60 39.25 -5.75
C TRP A 469 31.20 38.40 -6.95
N ALA A 470 30.50 39.04 -7.89
CA ALA A 470 30.20 38.49 -9.19
C ALA A 470 31.30 38.88 -10.17
N HIS A 471 32.47 38.22 -10.15
CA HIS A 471 33.42 38.31 -11.26
C HIS A 471 34.27 37.03 -11.40
N SER A 472 34.25 36.47 -12.62
CA SER A 472 35.26 35.55 -13.19
C SER A 472 35.25 34.07 -12.76
N CYS A 473 34.23 33.30 -13.17
CA CYS A 473 34.43 31.89 -13.54
C CYS A 473 34.59 31.75 -15.05
N LYS A 474 35.81 31.92 -15.56
CA LYS A 474 36.17 31.45 -16.91
C LYS A 474 36.33 29.93 -16.85
N ILE A 475 35.49 29.20 -17.58
CA ILE A 475 35.60 27.75 -17.78
C ILE A 475 36.76 27.49 -18.76
N PRO A 476 37.88 26.83 -18.38
CA PRO A 476 38.84 26.36 -19.36
C PRO A 476 38.30 25.09 -20.03
N ALA A 477 38.39 25.03 -21.36
CA ALA A 477 38.06 23.86 -22.16
C ALA A 477 38.88 22.64 -21.69
N ILE A 478 38.20 21.61 -21.21
CA ILE A 478 38.86 20.34 -20.83
C ILE A 478 39.06 19.52 -22.09
N ARG A 479 40.34 19.36 -22.47
CA ARG A 479 40.82 18.46 -23.52
C ARG A 479 40.74 17.02 -22.98
N LEU A 480 39.95 16.16 -23.61
CA LEU A 480 39.88 14.73 -23.28
C LEU A 480 41.17 14.05 -23.76
N SER A 481 42.02 13.59 -22.84
CA SER A 481 43.04 12.57 -23.13
C SER A 481 42.43 11.19 -22.93
N LEU A 482 42.35 10.43 -24.03
CA LEU A 482 42.08 9.00 -24.01
C LEU A 482 43.29 8.30 -23.39
N ASP A 483 43.11 7.67 -22.23
CA ASP A 483 44.04 6.64 -21.75
C ASP A 483 43.39 5.27 -21.86
N THR A 484 43.73 4.60 -22.95
CA THR A 484 43.60 3.16 -23.14
C THR A 484 44.77 2.48 -22.42
N SER A 485 44.60 2.10 -21.16
CA SER A 485 45.33 0.97 -20.55
C SER A 485 44.95 0.82 -19.08
N HIS A 486 44.21 -0.25 -18.75
CA HIS A 486 44.54 -1.17 -17.66
C HIS A 486 43.38 -2.15 -17.43
N SER A 487 43.62 -3.39 -17.84
CA SER A 487 42.93 -4.57 -17.32
C SER A 487 43.52 -4.92 -15.95
N PRO A 488 42.70 -5.29 -14.96
CA PRO A 488 43.19 -6.12 -13.87
C PRO A 488 42.48 -7.48 -13.82
N ARG A 489 43.38 -8.46 -13.78
CA ARG A 489 43.29 -9.90 -13.55
C ARG A 489 42.40 -10.31 -12.36
N LEU A 490 41.81 -11.50 -12.51
CA LEU A 490 41.31 -12.39 -11.45
C LEU A 490 42.36 -12.67 -10.35
N PRO A 491 41.91 -12.96 -9.11
CA PRO A 491 42.66 -13.79 -8.18
C PRO A 491 41.97 -15.15 -7.93
N SER A 492 42.61 -16.23 -8.40
CA SER A 492 42.68 -17.55 -7.74
C SER A 492 43.77 -17.45 -6.64
N SER A 493 43.79 -18.10 -5.47
CA SER A 493 43.08 -19.25 -4.90
C SER A 493 43.46 -19.41 -3.43
N ARG A 494 42.58 -20.08 -2.67
CA ARG A 494 42.83 -21.00 -1.52
C ARG A 494 43.28 -20.47 -0.15
N GLY A 495 42.46 -20.85 0.84
CA GLY A 495 42.68 -20.82 2.29
C GLY A 495 41.33 -21.10 2.99
N ILE A 496 40.74 -22.29 2.82
CA ILE A 496 40.57 -23.29 3.88
C ILE A 496 39.98 -22.71 5.19
N PHE A 497 38.65 -22.85 5.35
CA PHE A 497 38.05 -23.28 6.62
C PHE A 497 36.73 -24.01 6.34
N ARG A 498 36.71 -25.30 6.69
CA ARG A 498 35.53 -26.17 6.73
C ARG A 498 34.73 -25.86 7.99
N ALA A 499 33.40 -25.77 7.88
CA ALA A 499 32.49 -26.24 8.92
C ALA A 499 31.19 -26.74 8.28
N HIS A 500 31.05 -28.06 8.27
CA HIS A 500 29.78 -28.74 8.04
C HIS A 500 28.86 -28.52 9.25
N THR A 501 27.57 -28.29 9.00
CA THR A 501 26.46 -28.83 9.81
C THR A 501 25.15 -28.56 9.06
N ALA A 502 24.76 -29.53 8.23
CA ALA A 502 23.41 -29.66 7.73
C ALA A 502 22.70 -30.71 8.59
N LEU A 503 21.62 -30.33 9.29
CA LEU A 503 20.61 -31.27 9.79
C LEU A 503 19.20 -30.65 9.68
N PRO A 504 18.16 -31.49 9.47
CA PRO A 504 16.89 -31.09 8.86
C PRO A 504 15.82 -30.77 9.90
N PHE A 505 15.10 -29.66 9.70
CA PHE A 505 14.10 -29.14 10.67
C PHE A 505 12.64 -29.46 10.31
N SER A 506 12.37 -30.53 9.55
CA SER A 506 11.02 -30.84 9.03
C SER A 506 10.26 -31.95 9.77
N SER A 507 10.82 -32.61 10.78
CA SER A 507 10.16 -33.75 11.47
C SER A 507 9.63 -33.46 12.88
N ARG A 508 9.91 -32.30 13.49
CA ARG A 508 9.43 -31.96 14.86
C ARG A 508 8.10 -31.23 14.97
N LEU A 509 7.51 -30.77 13.86
CA LEU A 509 6.21 -30.09 13.88
C LEU A 509 5.01 -31.06 13.92
N ARG A 510 5.17 -32.33 13.53
CA ARG A 510 4.07 -33.32 13.57
C ARG A 510 3.87 -34.02 14.92
N SER A 511 4.87 -34.00 15.82
CA SER A 511 4.75 -34.62 17.15
C SER A 511 4.11 -33.71 18.19
N VAL A 512 4.14 -32.39 18.00
CA VAL A 512 3.51 -31.42 18.90
C VAL A 512 2.01 -31.26 18.61
N GLN A 513 1.59 -31.37 17.34
CA GLN A 513 0.16 -31.33 16.96
C GLN A 513 -0.63 -32.57 17.40
N ARG A 514 -0.01 -33.75 17.55
CA ARG A 514 -0.70 -34.95 18.08
C ARG A 514 -0.85 -34.97 19.60
N ARG A 515 -0.02 -34.24 20.36
CA ARG A 515 -0.19 -34.12 21.82
C ARG A 515 -1.26 -33.12 22.24
N ALA A 516 -1.59 -32.13 21.40
CA ALA A 516 -2.67 -31.18 21.66
C ALA A 516 -4.07 -31.75 21.40
N ALA A 517 -4.21 -32.79 20.56
CA ALA A 517 -5.50 -33.42 20.27
C ALA A 517 -5.95 -34.42 21.36
N ASN A 518 -5.02 -35.10 22.04
CA ASN A 518 -5.35 -36.08 23.09
C ASN A 518 -5.65 -35.46 24.47
N PHE A 519 -5.46 -34.15 24.65
CA PHE A 519 -5.80 -33.47 25.91
C PHE A 519 -7.22 -32.90 25.94
N ARG A 520 -7.98 -32.99 24.83
CA ARG A 520 -9.37 -32.51 24.72
C ARG A 520 -10.44 -33.60 24.86
N SER A 521 -10.07 -34.85 25.07
CA SER A 521 -11.01 -35.99 25.19
C SER A 521 -10.98 -36.68 26.57
N GLY A 522 -10.45 -36.03 27.61
CA GLY A 522 -10.27 -36.62 28.94
C GLY A 522 -10.92 -35.84 30.09
N VAL A 523 -11.79 -34.88 29.80
CA VAL A 523 -12.62 -34.20 30.81
C VAL A 523 -14.05 -34.11 30.27
N SER A 524 -14.76 -35.22 30.45
CA SER A 524 -16.22 -35.31 30.54
C SER A 524 -16.53 -36.47 31.46
#